data_AF-A0A2U1NR53-F1
#
_entry.id   AF-A0A2U1NR53-F1
#
_cell.length_a   1.000
_cell.length_b   1.000
_cell.length_c   1.000
_cell.angle_alpha   90.00
_cell.angle_beta   90.00
_cell.angle_gamma   90.00
#
_symmetry.space_group_name_H-M   'P 1'
#
loop_
_entity.id
_entity.type
_entity.pdbx_description
1 polymer ?
#
loop_
_entity_poly.entity_id
_entity_poly.type
_entity_poly.pdbx_seq_one_letter_code
_entity_poly.pdbx_strand_id
1 'polypeptide(L)'
;MIRLGIQLDSSSWLFCDAHEESRDHYFRFCPIIKLVWSKIWDWWRTPPLFNPYLDDILTRNFNFCLKKRVLKLFHAVCFALIWHIWGWRNRILHACSDSDVVSVLHEDIFLSVQRMSLLWVTNRLSRVVFRGTIGFISLKK
;
A
#
# COMPACT_ATOMS: atom_id res chain seq x y z
N MET A 1 26.47 10.60 7.91
CA MET A 1 25.00 10.45 8.06
C MET A 1 24.35 11.77 7.67
N ILE A 2 23.62 11.81 6.57
CA ILE A 2 23.02 13.04 6.04
C ILE A 2 21.80 13.39 6.91
N ARG A 3 21.91 14.49 7.66
CA ARG A 3 20.78 15.15 8.33
C ARG A 3 20.12 16.08 7.32
N LEU A 4 19.05 15.62 6.66
CA LEU A 4 18.15 16.54 5.96
C LEU A 4 17.35 17.27 7.04
N GLY A 5 17.48 18.61 7.08
CA GLY A 5 16.91 19.51 8.09
C GLY A 5 15.39 19.57 8.10
N ILE A 6 14.75 18.43 8.39
CA ILE A 6 13.34 18.34 8.75
C ILE A 6 13.34 18.13 10.27
N GLN A 7 12.79 19.09 11.01
CA GLN A 7 12.38 18.85 12.39
C GLN A 7 11.31 17.77 12.34
N LEU A 8 11.67 16.53 12.67
CA LEU A 8 10.71 15.50 13.02
C LEU A 8 10.25 15.85 14.42
N ASP A 9 9.31 16.80 14.51
CA ASP A 9 8.64 17.07 15.76
C ASP A 9 7.90 15.79 16.19
N SER A 10 8.00 15.53 17.48
CA SER A 10 7.73 14.30 18.22
C SER A 10 6.72 13.30 17.61
N SER A 11 7.12 12.03 17.63
CA SER A 11 6.30 10.80 17.60
C SER A 11 4.85 10.97 18.09
N SER A 12 3.94 11.32 17.19
CA SER A 12 2.51 11.45 17.47
C SER A 12 1.68 10.70 16.44
N TRP A 13 1.47 9.41 16.70
CA TRP A 13 0.28 8.58 16.45
C TRP A 13 -0.74 9.08 15.41
N LEU A 14 -0.40 9.05 14.12
CA LEU A 14 -1.31 9.52 13.07
C LEU A 14 -2.41 8.51 12.67
N PHE A 15 -2.21 7.21 12.91
CA PHE A 15 -3.16 6.16 12.49
C PHE A 15 -3.66 5.26 13.61
N CYS A 16 -2.86 5.03 14.66
CA CYS A 16 -3.24 4.17 15.77
C CYS A 16 -2.49 4.58 17.04
N ASP A 17 -3.14 4.42 18.19
CA ASP A 17 -2.66 4.79 19.52
C ASP A 17 -1.70 3.73 20.13
N ALA A 18 -0.74 3.25 19.33
CA ALA A 18 0.28 2.32 19.85
C ALA A 18 1.33 3.07 20.68
N HIS A 19 2.34 2.40 21.25
CA HIS A 19 3.33 3.04 22.14
C HIS A 19 4.77 3.06 21.58
N GLU A 20 5.03 2.39 20.44
CA GLU A 20 6.32 2.47 19.73
C GLU A 20 6.17 2.54 18.19
N GLU A 21 6.50 3.69 17.57
CA GLU A 21 6.52 3.86 16.11
C GLU A 21 7.85 3.34 15.52
N SER A 22 7.88 2.07 15.14
CA SER A 22 8.92 1.56 14.24
C SER A 22 8.43 1.54 12.78
N ARG A 23 9.36 1.49 11.82
CA ARG A 23 9.03 1.30 10.38
C ARG A 23 8.11 0.10 10.17
N ASP A 24 8.37 -0.97 10.91
CA ASP A 24 7.54 -2.16 10.91
C ASP A 24 6.20 -1.93 11.60
N HIS A 25 6.13 -1.14 12.69
CA HIS A 25 4.85 -0.78 13.30
C HIS A 25 3.92 -0.10 12.30
N TYR A 26 4.42 0.92 11.62
CA TYR A 26 3.66 1.73 10.68
C TYR A 26 3.12 0.90 9.51
N PHE A 27 3.95 0.10 8.85
CA PHE A 27 3.52 -0.66 7.67
C PHE A 27 2.88 -2.01 7.99
N ARG A 28 3.23 -2.62 9.13
CA ARG A 28 2.85 -4.00 9.45
C ARG A 28 1.89 -4.10 10.61
N PHE A 29 2.00 -3.28 11.67
CA PHE A 29 1.22 -3.49 12.90
C PHE A 29 0.00 -2.58 13.03
N CYS A 30 0.00 -1.41 12.39
CA CYS A 30 -1.13 -0.49 12.35
C CYS A 30 -2.40 -1.20 11.81
N PRO A 31 -3.49 -1.31 12.60
CA PRO A 31 -4.72 -2.00 12.19
C PRO A 31 -5.35 -1.41 10.93
N ILE A 32 -5.33 -0.07 10.80
CA ILE A 32 -5.89 0.63 9.64
C ILE A 32 -5.12 0.25 8.37
N ILE A 33 -3.79 0.32 8.41
CA ILE A 33 -2.95 -0.01 7.26
C ILE A 33 -3.03 -1.50 6.92
N LYS A 34 -3.11 -2.39 7.92
CA LYS A 34 -3.35 -3.83 7.72
C LYS A 34 -4.62 -4.12 6.92
N LEU A 35 -5.70 -3.40 7.20
CA LEU A 35 -6.97 -3.59 6.45
C LEU A 35 -6.79 -3.26 4.97
N VAL A 36 -6.06 -2.19 4.65
CA VAL A 36 -5.78 -1.83 3.24
C VAL A 36 -4.88 -2.86 2.57
N TRP A 37 -3.83 -3.35 3.27
CA TRP A 37 -3.00 -4.45 2.77
C TRP A 37 -3.82 -5.71 2.51
N SER A 38 -4.72 -6.09 3.43
CA SER A 38 -5.61 -7.25 3.26
C SER A 38 -6.45 -7.15 1.99
N LYS A 39 -7.03 -5.96 1.71
CA LYS A 39 -7.77 -5.75 0.45
C LYS A 39 -6.89 -5.97 -0.79
N ILE A 40 -5.63 -5.55 -0.75
CA ILE A 40 -4.67 -5.76 -1.85
C ILE A 40 -4.30 -7.25 -1.99
N TRP A 41 -4.08 -7.94 -0.88
CA TRP A 41 -3.82 -9.38 -0.81
C TRP A 41 -4.97 -10.19 -1.42
N ASP A 42 -6.20 -9.87 -1.01
CA ASP A 42 -7.43 -10.48 -1.54
C ASP A 42 -7.61 -10.19 -3.03
N TRP A 43 -7.35 -8.95 -3.45
CA TRP A 43 -7.41 -8.54 -4.86
C TRP A 43 -6.45 -9.34 -5.75
N TRP A 44 -5.27 -9.69 -5.22
CA TRP A 44 -4.26 -10.48 -5.90
C TRP A 44 -4.33 -11.99 -5.63
N ARG A 45 -5.32 -12.43 -4.83
CA ARG A 45 -5.52 -13.84 -4.43
C ARG A 45 -4.26 -14.46 -3.83
N THR A 46 -3.57 -13.71 -2.98
CA THR A 46 -2.42 -14.25 -2.27
C THR A 46 -2.86 -15.33 -1.27
N PRO A 47 -1.95 -16.23 -0.83
CA PRO A 47 -2.28 -17.24 0.17
C PRO A 47 -2.87 -16.63 1.47
N PRO A 48 -3.74 -17.34 2.21
CA PRO A 48 -4.41 -16.83 3.41
C PRO A 48 -3.51 -16.35 4.54
N LEU A 49 -2.23 -16.75 4.55
CA LEU A 49 -1.22 -16.36 5.55
C LEU A 49 -0.15 -15.43 4.97
N PHE A 50 -0.43 -14.82 3.82
CA PHE A 50 0.50 -13.91 3.16
C PHE A 50 0.63 -12.60 3.95
N ASN A 51 1.75 -12.45 4.65
CA ASN A 51 2.08 -11.27 5.44
C ASN A 51 3.60 -10.98 5.36
N PRO A 52 4.09 -10.55 4.17
CA PRO A 52 5.51 -10.30 3.95
C PRO A 52 6.02 -9.16 4.82
N TYR A 53 7.33 -9.17 5.12
CA TYR A 53 7.97 -8.03 5.77
C TYR A 53 8.08 -6.85 4.79
N LEU A 54 8.24 -5.64 5.32
CA LEU A 54 8.46 -4.47 4.47
C LEU A 54 9.70 -4.66 3.59
N ASP A 55 10.77 -5.26 4.12
CA ASP A 55 11.97 -5.57 3.36
C ASP A 55 11.72 -6.56 2.22
N ASP A 56 10.87 -7.58 2.44
CA ASP A 56 10.47 -8.50 1.37
C ASP A 56 9.69 -7.77 0.27
N ILE A 57 8.82 -6.83 0.66
CA ILE A 57 8.09 -5.98 -0.27
C ILE A 57 9.08 -5.15 -1.10
N LEU A 58 10.02 -4.45 -0.44
CA LEU A 58 10.99 -3.55 -1.09
C LEU A 58 12.00 -4.28 -1.98
N THR A 59 12.39 -5.50 -1.60
CA THR A 59 13.37 -6.31 -2.33
C THR A 59 12.74 -7.22 -3.39
N ARG A 60 11.40 -7.20 -3.53
CA ARG A 60 10.64 -8.08 -4.44
C ARG A 60 10.82 -9.57 -4.09
N ASN A 61 10.88 -9.90 -2.81
CA ASN A 61 11.02 -11.26 -2.32
C ASN A 61 9.64 -11.89 -2.05
N PHE A 62 8.93 -12.22 -3.11
CA PHE A 62 7.59 -12.80 -3.02
C PHE A 62 7.59 -14.26 -3.47
N ASN A 63 7.18 -15.17 -2.58
CA ASN A 63 7.18 -16.61 -2.83
C ASN A 63 5.82 -17.19 -3.24
N PHE A 64 4.81 -16.34 -3.51
CA PHE A 64 3.45 -16.82 -3.85
C PHE A 64 3.20 -17.05 -5.35
N CYS A 65 4.13 -16.68 -6.23
CA CYS A 65 3.96 -16.87 -7.68
C CYS A 65 5.30 -17.12 -8.38
N LEU A 66 5.35 -18.14 -9.25
CA LEU A 66 6.56 -18.48 -10.04
C LEU A 66 6.79 -17.53 -11.23
N LYS A 67 5.76 -16.80 -11.67
CA LYS A 67 5.84 -15.94 -12.85
C LYS A 67 6.48 -14.60 -12.49
N LYS A 68 7.77 -14.42 -12.83
CA LYS A 68 8.55 -13.17 -12.60
C LYS A 68 7.82 -11.89 -13.05
N ARG A 69 7.08 -11.95 -14.16
CA ARG A 69 6.30 -10.80 -14.67
C ARG A 69 5.16 -10.42 -13.73
N VAL A 70 4.43 -11.40 -13.21
CA VAL A 70 3.33 -11.19 -12.25
C VAL A 70 3.87 -10.59 -10.97
N LEU A 71 4.99 -11.12 -10.45
CA LEU A 71 5.66 -10.55 -9.27
C LEU A 71 6.13 -9.11 -9.49
N LYS A 72 6.61 -8.78 -10.70
CA LYS A 72 7.00 -7.40 -11.03
C LYS A 72 5.81 -6.44 -11.01
N LEU A 73 4.64 -6.89 -11.50
CA LEU A 73 3.42 -6.07 -11.45
C LEU A 73 2.89 -5.93 -10.03
N PHE A 74 2.88 -7.02 -9.27
CA PHE A 74 2.50 -7.01 -7.86
C PHE A 74 3.39 -6.05 -7.05
N HIS A 75 4.70 -6.09 -7.28
CA HIS A 75 5.63 -5.16 -6.65
C HIS A 75 5.30 -3.68 -6.98
N ALA A 76 4.92 -3.39 -8.21
CA ALA A 76 4.46 -2.04 -8.58
C ALA A 76 3.16 -1.64 -7.85
N VAL A 77 2.24 -2.59 -7.64
CA VAL A 77 1.03 -2.35 -6.82
C VAL A 77 1.38 -2.08 -5.36
N CYS A 78 2.34 -2.82 -4.78
CA CYS A 78 2.83 -2.54 -3.43
C CYS A 78 3.39 -1.13 -3.31
N PHE A 79 4.20 -0.67 -4.28
CA PHE A 79 4.69 0.71 -4.29
C PHE A 79 3.59 1.74 -4.48
N ALA A 80 2.58 1.44 -5.31
CA ALA A 80 1.41 2.28 -5.45
C ALA A 80 0.68 2.45 -4.11
N LEU A 81 0.51 1.36 -3.35
CA LEU A 81 -0.06 1.43 -2.01
C LEU A 81 0.81 2.25 -1.06
N ILE A 82 2.12 2.00 -1.00
CA ILE A 82 3.05 2.74 -0.13
C ILE A 82 2.97 4.25 -0.43
N TRP A 83 2.91 4.62 -1.71
CA TRP A 83 2.73 6.02 -2.13
C TRP A 83 1.41 6.62 -1.62
N HIS A 84 0.30 5.90 -1.77
CA HIS A 84 -0.99 6.35 -1.28
C HIS A 84 -1.06 6.44 0.25
N ILE A 85 -0.45 5.49 0.98
CA ILE A 85 -0.33 5.54 2.44
C ILE A 85 0.47 6.77 2.87
N TRP A 86 1.57 7.06 2.19
CA TRP A 86 2.36 8.26 2.47
C TRP A 86 1.58 9.55 2.24
N GLY A 87 0.88 9.64 1.11
CA GLY A 87 0.01 10.79 0.82
C GLY A 87 -1.13 10.92 1.84
N TRP A 88 -1.70 9.79 2.26
CA TRP A 88 -2.74 9.75 3.28
C TRP A 88 -2.25 10.27 4.63
N ARG A 89 -1.08 9.82 5.07
CA ARG A 89 -0.41 10.32 6.28
C ARG A 89 -0.22 11.83 6.24
N ASN A 90 0.26 12.37 5.12
CA ASN A 90 0.50 13.80 4.98
C ASN A 90 -0.81 14.60 5.07
N ARG A 91 -1.92 14.05 4.57
CA ARG A 91 -3.24 14.70 4.70
C ARG A 91 -3.74 14.73 6.13
N ILE A 92 -3.49 13.70 6.93
CA ILE A 92 -3.79 13.69 8.36
C ILE A 92 -2.93 14.73 9.07
N LEU A 93 -1.63 14.74 8.80
CA LEU A 93 -0.67 15.67 9.41
C LEU A 93 -1.00 17.16 9.12
N HIS A 94 -1.54 17.45 7.94
CA HIS A 94 -1.89 18.80 7.51
C HIS A 94 -3.40 19.10 7.58
N ALA A 95 -4.17 18.28 8.29
CA ALA A 95 -5.58 18.55 8.52
C ALA A 95 -5.75 19.81 9.40
N CYS A 96 -6.79 20.60 9.13
CA CYS A 96 -7.00 21.90 9.78
C CYS A 96 -7.84 21.80 11.07
N SER A 97 -8.55 20.69 11.26
CA SER A 97 -9.41 20.43 12.42
C SER A 97 -9.45 18.96 12.78
N ASP A 98 -9.84 18.64 14.01
CA ASP A 98 -10.01 17.24 14.46
C ASP A 98 -11.10 16.51 13.67
N SER A 99 -12.16 17.21 13.24
CA SER A 99 -13.17 16.62 12.34
C SER A 99 -12.59 16.25 10.98
N ASP A 100 -11.66 17.06 10.46
CA ASP A 100 -10.98 16.75 9.20
C ASP A 100 -10.06 15.53 9.37
N VAL A 101 -9.33 15.43 10.48
CA VAL A 101 -8.50 14.26 10.82
C VAL A 101 -9.33 12.98 10.82
N VAL A 102 -10.46 12.97 11.53
CA VAL A 102 -11.37 11.82 11.57
C VAL A 102 -11.90 11.48 10.19
N SER A 103 -12.31 12.48 9.41
CA SER A 103 -12.82 12.25 8.05
C SER A 103 -11.77 11.57 7.15
N VAL A 104 -10.52 12.05 7.21
CA VAL A 104 -9.40 11.50 6.43
C VAL A 104 -9.07 10.09 6.91
N LEU A 105 -9.06 9.83 8.22
CA LEU A 105 -8.78 8.51 8.80
C LEU A 105 -9.75 7.40 8.37
N HIS A 106 -11.01 7.75 8.06
CA HIS A 106 -12.02 6.80 7.63
C HIS A 106 -12.08 6.63 6.09
N GLU A 107 -11.22 7.30 5.34
CA GLU A 107 -11.17 7.14 3.89
C GLU A 107 -10.64 5.78 3.45
N ASP A 108 -11.31 5.19 2.45
CA ASP A 108 -10.83 3.97 1.81
C ASP A 108 -9.91 4.28 0.63
N ILE A 109 -8.60 4.24 0.86
CA ILE A 109 -7.59 4.49 -0.18
C ILE A 109 -7.46 3.34 -1.20
N PHE A 110 -8.09 2.18 -0.95
CA PHE A 110 -7.96 0.98 -1.81
C PHE A 110 -8.34 1.25 -3.27
N LEU A 111 -9.46 1.92 -3.51
CA LEU A 111 -9.93 2.21 -4.87
C LEU A 111 -8.95 3.11 -5.64
N SER A 112 -8.33 4.07 -4.95
CA SER A 112 -7.31 4.94 -5.53
C SER A 112 -6.07 4.14 -5.95
N VAL A 113 -5.63 3.22 -5.09
CA VAL A 113 -4.52 2.30 -5.38
C VAL A 113 -4.84 1.41 -6.58
N GLN A 114 -6.05 0.83 -6.64
CA GLN A 114 -6.48 0.01 -7.78
C GLN A 114 -6.48 0.80 -9.08
N ARG A 115 -7.06 2.01 -9.09
CA ARG A 115 -7.12 2.88 -10.28
C ARG A 115 -5.72 3.23 -10.77
N MET A 116 -4.83 3.68 -9.89
CA MET A 116 -3.46 4.04 -10.25
C MET A 116 -2.69 2.81 -10.77
N SER A 117 -2.83 1.67 -10.09
CA SER A 117 -2.20 0.42 -10.50
C SER A 117 -2.67 -0.02 -11.89
N LEU A 118 -3.97 -0.04 -12.15
CA LEU A 118 -4.53 -0.41 -13.46
C LEU A 118 -4.08 0.55 -14.55
N LEU A 119 -4.10 1.86 -14.30
CA LEU A 119 -3.61 2.88 -15.23
C LEU A 119 -2.13 2.68 -15.58
N TRP A 120 -1.29 2.37 -14.59
CA TRP A 120 0.13 2.14 -14.82
C TRP A 120 0.36 0.87 -15.63
N VAL A 121 -0.38 -0.20 -15.32
CA VAL A 121 -0.31 -1.49 -16.01
C VAL A 121 -0.79 -1.35 -17.47
N THR A 122 -1.90 -0.66 -17.73
CA THR A 122 -2.44 -0.48 -19.09
C THR A 122 -1.53 0.37 -19.97
N ASN A 123 -0.90 1.40 -19.41
CA ASN A 123 0.01 2.26 -20.16
C ASN A 123 1.39 1.65 -20.42
N ARG A 124 1.82 0.69 -19.60
CA ARG A 124 3.17 0.07 -19.73
C ARG A 124 3.17 -1.35 -20.28
N LEU A 125 2.02 -1.99 -20.47
CA LEU A 125 1.91 -3.31 -21.09
C LEU A 125 1.15 -3.24 -22.43
N SER A 126 1.65 -3.94 -23.43
CA SER A 126 0.90 -4.20 -24.66
C SER A 126 -0.45 -4.88 -24.36
N ARG A 127 -1.52 -4.51 -25.09
CA ARG A 127 -2.91 -4.97 -24.87
C ARG A 127 -3.09 -6.49 -24.82
N VAL A 128 -2.22 -7.25 -25.50
CA VAL A 128 -2.22 -8.72 -25.54
C VAL A 128 -1.86 -9.36 -24.19
N VAL A 129 -0.96 -8.71 -23.43
CA VAL A 129 -0.45 -9.21 -22.13
C VAL A 129 -1.43 -8.93 -20.98
N PHE A 130 -2.23 -7.88 -21.13
CA PHE A 130 -3.24 -7.46 -20.15
C PHE A 130 -4.30 -8.56 -19.91
N ARG A 131 -4.82 -9.18 -20.98
CA ARG A 131 -5.81 -10.27 -20.88
C ARG A 131 -5.27 -11.54 -20.21
N GLY A 132 -4.02 -11.93 -20.47
CA GLY A 132 -3.42 -13.14 -19.90
C GLY A 132 -3.03 -13.02 -18.42
N THR A 133 -2.86 -11.79 -17.92
CA THR A 133 -2.45 -11.52 -16.53
C THR A 133 -3.65 -11.21 -15.63
N ILE A 134 -4.74 -10.67 -16.19
CA ILE A 134 -5.96 -10.26 -15.47
C ILE A 134 -7.00 -11.38 -15.33
N GLY A 135 -6.78 -12.55 -15.93
CA GLY A 135 -7.56 -13.75 -15.56
C GLY A 135 -7.60 -14.02 -14.04
N PHE A 136 -6.62 -13.49 -13.28
CA PHE A 136 -6.58 -13.51 -11.82
C PHE A 136 -7.24 -12.30 -11.14
N ILE A 137 -7.27 -11.15 -11.80
CA ILE A 137 -7.63 -9.82 -11.23
C ILE A 137 -9.03 -9.40 -11.72
N SER A 138 -9.96 -10.36 -11.84
CA SER A 138 -11.32 -10.08 -12.29
C SER A 138 -11.93 -8.97 -11.43
N LEU A 139 -12.15 -7.81 -12.05
CA LEU A 139 -13.01 -6.77 -11.52
C LEU A 139 -14.41 -7.38 -11.45
N LYS A 140 -14.79 -7.88 -10.28
CA LYS A 140 -16.22 -8.07 -10.00
C LYS A 140 -16.85 -6.69 -10.10
N LYS A 141 -17.65 -6.51 -11.17
CA LYS A 141 -18.63 -5.44 -11.28
C LYS A 141 -19.66 -5.57 -10.17
#